data_AF-A0A534BC81-F1
#
_entry.id   AF-A0A534BC81-F1
#
_cell.length_a   1.000
_cell.length_b   1.000
_cell.length_c   1.000
_cell.angle_alpha   90.00
_cell.angle_beta   90.00
_cell.angle_gamma   90.00
#
_symmetry.space_group_name_H-M   'P 1'
#
loop_
_entity.id
_entity.type
_entity.pdbx_description
1 polymer ?
#
loop_
_entity_poly.entity_id
_entity_poly.type
_entity_poly.pdbx_seq_one_letter_code
_entity_poly.pdbx_strand_id
1 'polypeptide(L)'
;QMVTPLTGPERLRALCAASRGFVYAVTMTGTTGRNVAVPDEVLGYLDRVRASSPIPVCAGFGIRSRAQVERLTGHVDGVVVGSALVEALER
;
A
#
# COMPACT_ATOMS: atom_id res chain seq x y z
N GLN A 1 -11.33 -0.04 4.19
CA GLN A 1 -10.76 0.83 5.26
C GLN A 1 -9.31 1.14 4.94
N MET A 2 -8.72 2.14 5.59
CA MET A 2 -7.30 2.49 5.43
C MET A 2 -6.47 1.98 6.62
N VAL A 3 -5.29 1.43 6.34
CA VAL A 3 -4.33 0.96 7.35
C VAL A 3 -2.94 1.52 7.06
N THR A 4 -2.17 1.74 8.13
CA THR A 4 -0.81 2.30 8.08
C THR A 4 0.18 1.44 8.87
N PRO A 5 1.50 1.58 8.66
CA PRO A 5 2.52 0.88 9.45
C PRO A 5 2.41 1.08 10.97
N LEU A 6 1.84 2.21 11.40
CA LEU A 6 1.60 2.55 12.81
C LEU A 6 0.32 1.90 13.38
N THR A 7 -0.45 1.20 12.54
CA THR A 7 -1.67 0.52 12.98
C THR A 7 -1.31 -0.74 13.76
N GLY A 8 -1.56 -0.71 15.06
CA GLY A 8 -1.33 -1.87 15.93
C GLY A 8 -2.14 -3.11 15.53
N PRO A 9 -1.69 -4.32 15.91
CA PRO A 9 -2.22 -5.59 15.40
C PRO A 9 -3.69 -5.86 15.75
N GLU A 10 -4.16 -5.44 16.92
CA GLU A 10 -5.59 -5.58 17.28
C GLU A 10 -6.48 -4.69 16.41
N ARG A 11 -6.06 -3.42 16.25
CA ARG A 11 -6.75 -2.46 15.40
C ARG A 11 -6.72 -2.88 13.94
N LEU A 12 -5.61 -3.44 13.46
CA LEU A 12 -5.47 -3.97 12.12
C LEU A 12 -6.53 -5.06 11.86
N ARG A 13 -6.64 -6.05 12.74
CA ARG A 13 -7.65 -7.12 12.63
C ARG A 13 -9.07 -6.56 12.60
N ALA A 14 -9.38 -5.61 13.49
CA ALA A 14 -10.71 -4.98 13.53
C ALA A 14 -11.02 -4.22 12.23
N LEU A 15 -10.07 -3.45 11.69
CA LEU A 15 -10.23 -2.72 10.43
C LEU A 15 -10.36 -3.66 9.23
N CYS A 16 -9.58 -4.74 9.19
CA CYS A 16 -9.67 -5.75 8.15
C CYS A 16 -11.04 -6.45 8.17
N ALA A 17 -11.53 -6.86 9.34
CA ALA A 17 -12.84 -7.51 9.49
C ALA A 17 -14.01 -6.57 9.12
N ALA A 18 -13.89 -5.27 9.39
CA ALA A 18 -14.90 -4.28 9.04
C ALA A 18 -14.81 -3.76 7.59
N SER A 19 -13.82 -4.20 6.82
CA SER A 19 -13.62 -3.73 5.44
C SER A 19 -14.44 -4.52 4.43
N ARG A 20 -14.77 -3.87 3.30
CA ARG A 20 -15.45 -4.46 2.15
C ARG A 20 -14.73 -4.02 0.87
N GLY A 21 -14.80 -4.85 -0.17
CA GLY A 21 -14.08 -4.62 -1.43
C GLY A 21 -12.59 -4.91 -1.29
N PHE A 22 -11.83 -3.99 -0.70
CA PHE A 22 -10.41 -4.15 -0.43
C PHE A 22 -9.96 -3.34 0.79
N VAL A 23 -8.82 -3.70 1.37
CA VAL A 23 -8.10 -2.90 2.36
C VAL A 23 -7.09 -2.01 1.66
N TYR A 24 -7.11 -0.71 1.96
CA TYR A 24 -6.14 0.23 1.41
C TYR A 24 -4.96 0.42 2.36
N ALA A 25 -3.82 -0.19 2.03
CA ALA A 25 -2.59 -0.09 2.80
C ALA A 25 -1.75 1.08 2.29
N VAL A 26 -1.54 2.09 3.14
CA VAL A 26 -0.78 3.29 2.80
C VAL A 26 0.36 3.49 3.80
N THR A 27 1.47 4.05 3.36
CA THR A 27 2.61 4.36 4.22
C THR A 27 2.85 5.87 4.25
N MET A 28 2.96 6.47 5.43
CA MET A 28 3.26 7.91 5.61
C MET A 28 4.77 8.21 5.62
N THR A 29 5.62 7.24 5.29
CA THR A 29 7.07 7.44 5.24
C THR A 29 7.49 8.03 3.89
N GLY A 30 7.33 9.35 3.78
CA GLY A 30 8.17 10.22 2.95
C GLY A 30 7.84 10.27 1.45
N THR A 31 7.03 11.27 1.07
CA THR A 31 7.01 11.87 -0.28
C THR A 31 8.29 12.68 -0.61
N THR A 32 9.29 12.63 0.27
CA THR A 32 10.54 13.40 0.15
C THR A 32 11.54 12.68 -0.74
N GLY A 33 11.38 12.85 -2.06
CA GLY A 33 12.39 12.48 -3.05
C GLY A 33 11.78 11.70 -4.20
N ARG A 34 11.99 12.17 -5.43
CA ARG A 34 11.46 11.59 -6.68
C ARG A 34 12.01 10.19 -7.03
N ASN A 35 12.51 9.43 -6.05
CA ASN A 35 13.21 8.15 -6.25
C ASN A 35 13.19 7.26 -4.98
N VAL A 36 12.07 7.15 -4.28
CA VAL A 36 11.99 6.27 -3.11
C VAL A 36 11.77 4.82 -3.59
N ALA A 37 12.83 4.03 -3.54
CA ALA A 37 12.75 2.58 -3.61
C ALA A 37 11.79 2.08 -2.52
N VAL A 38 11.00 1.04 -2.80
CA VAL A 38 10.09 0.44 -1.80
C VAL A 38 10.95 -0.20 -0.70
N PRO A 39 10.96 0.33 0.53
CA PRO A 39 11.80 -0.22 1.60
C PRO A 39 11.31 -1.60 2.04
N ASP A 40 12.21 -2.47 2.49
CA ASP A 40 11.86 -3.83 2.94
C ASP A 40 10.91 -3.81 4.15
N GLU A 41 10.99 -2.79 4.99
CA GLU A 41 10.05 -2.58 6.10
C GLU A 41 8.61 -2.42 5.59
N VAL A 42 8.42 -1.76 4.44
CA VAL A 42 7.11 -1.62 3.81
C VAL A 42 6.61 -2.97 3.30
N LEU A 43 7.48 -3.78 2.69
CA LEU A 43 7.12 -5.13 2.23
C LEU A 43 6.68 -6.01 3.41
N GLY A 44 7.47 -6.05 4.48
CA GLY A 44 7.13 -6.82 5.68
C GLY A 44 5.86 -6.31 6.37
N TYR A 45 5.57 -5.01 6.29
CA TYR A 45 4.28 -4.46 6.73
C TYR A 45 3.11 -4.94 5.87
N LEU A 46 3.24 -4.88 4.53
CA LEU A 46 2.21 -5.31 3.60
C LEU A 46 1.90 -6.81 3.78
N ASP A 47 2.92 -7.63 3.99
CA ASP A 47 2.76 -9.06 4.28
C ASP A 47 1.93 -9.30 5.55
N ARG A 48 2.17 -8.52 6.61
CA ARG A 48 1.37 -8.62 7.85
C ARG A 48 -0.09 -8.21 7.64
N VAL A 49 -0.32 -7.15 6.86
CA VAL A 49 -1.69 -6.69 6.53
C VAL A 49 -2.42 -7.75 5.70
N ARG A 50 -1.76 -8.28 4.67
CA ARG A 50 -2.29 -9.33 3.80
C ARG A 50 -2.61 -10.59 4.57
N ALA A 51 -1.72 -11.04 5.45
CA ALA A 51 -1.97 -12.20 6.31
C ALA A 51 -3.13 -12.00 7.31
N SER A 52 -3.43 -10.74 7.66
CA SER A 52 -4.51 -10.41 8.61
C SER A 52 -5.84 -10.10 7.93
N SER A 53 -5.87 -9.99 6.60
CA SER A 53 -7.05 -9.53 5.87
C SER A 53 -7.81 -10.69 5.21
N PRO A 54 -9.14 -10.77 5.40
CA PRO A 54 -9.97 -11.75 4.69
C PRO A 54 -10.34 -11.30 3.27
N ILE A 55 -9.93 -10.10 2.85
CA ILE A 55 -10.25 -9.50 1.55
C ILE A 55 -8.97 -8.98 0.87
N PRO A 56 -9.00 -8.69 -0.44
CA PRO A 56 -7.83 -8.19 -1.15
C PRO A 56 -7.21 -6.94 -0.49
N VAL A 57 -5.88 -6.87 -0.50
CA VAL A 57 -5.11 -5.72 0.02
C VAL A 57 -4.47 -4.99 -1.15
N CYS A 58 -4.77 -3.69 -1.26
CA CYS A 58 -4.19 -2.80 -2.26
C CYS A 58 -3.23 -1.80 -1.60
N ALA A 59 -2.05 -1.59 -2.19
CA ALA A 59 -1.10 -0.58 -1.72
C ALA A 59 -1.14 0.71 -2.52
N GLY A 60 -0.96 1.85 -1.83
CA GLY A 60 -0.77 3.15 -2.46
C GLY A 60 0.11 4.07 -1.63
N PHE A 61 1.28 4.42 -2.17
CA PHE A 61 2.25 5.29 -1.49
C PHE A 61 3.11 6.11 -2.48
N GLY A 62 2.49 6.58 -3.58
CA GLY A 62 3.20 7.39 -4.58
C GLY A 62 4.00 6.54 -5.57
N ILE A 63 3.34 5.53 -6.13
CA ILE A 63 3.93 4.63 -7.13
C ILE A 63 4.01 5.38 -8.47
N ARG A 64 5.21 5.42 -9.04
CA ARG A 64 5.56 6.23 -10.22
C ARG A 64 6.35 5.45 -11.27
N SER A 65 6.76 4.21 -10.99
CA SER A 65 7.53 3.39 -11.92
C SER A 65 7.11 1.93 -11.91
N ARG A 66 7.35 1.24 -13.03
CA ARG A 66 7.19 -0.22 -13.16
C ARG A 66 7.99 -0.98 -12.10
N ALA A 67 9.23 -0.57 -11.84
CA ALA A 67 10.09 -1.23 -10.85
C ALA A 67 9.49 -1.21 -9.44
N GLN A 68 8.77 -0.15 -9.06
CA GLN A 68 8.05 -0.11 -7.77
C GLN A 68 6.89 -1.11 -7.75
N VAL A 69 6.16 -1.27 -8.86
CA VAL A 69 5.06 -2.25 -8.98
C VAL A 69 5.61 -3.68 -8.90
N GLU A 70 6.71 -3.96 -9.59
CA GLU A 70 7.37 -5.27 -9.58
C GLU A 70 7.85 -5.63 -8.17
N ARG A 71 8.40 -4.67 -7.41
CA ARG A 71 8.81 -4.92 -6.02
C ARG A 71 7.63 -5.19 -5.07
N LEU A 72 6.43 -4.71 -5.39
CA LEU A 72 5.22 -4.99 -4.63
C LEU A 72 4.54 -6.29 -5.02
N THR A 73 4.93 -6.88 -6.15
CA THR A 73 4.32 -8.10 -6.65
C THR A 73 4.56 -9.25 -5.67
N GLY A 74 3.48 -9.94 -5.28
CA GLY A 74 3.52 -11.02 -4.27
C GLY A 74 3.27 -10.55 -2.83
N HIS A 75 3.43 -9.25 -2.55
CA HIS A 75 3.18 -8.66 -1.22
C HIS A 75 1.77 -8.06 -1.10
N VAL A 76 1.15 -7.71 -2.23
CA VAL A 76 -0.20 -7.12 -2.31
C VAL A 76 -0.99 -7.74 -3.46
N ASP A 77 -2.32 -7.63 -3.37
CA ASP A 77 -3.24 -8.11 -4.39
C ASP A 77 -3.55 -7.02 -5.43
N GLY A 78 -3.23 -5.76 -5.12
CA GLY A 78 -3.41 -4.64 -6.02
C GLY A 78 -2.53 -3.43 -5.70
N VAL A 79 -2.38 -2.56 -6.70
CA VAL A 79 -1.59 -1.33 -6.63
C VAL A 79 -2.43 -0.15 -7.08
N VAL A 80 -2.40 0.93 -6.31
CA VAL A 80 -3.12 2.19 -6.60
C VAL A 80 -2.13 3.26 -7.05
N VAL A 81 -2.33 3.78 -8.25
CA VAL A 81 -1.53 4.85 -8.86
C VAL A 81 -2.41 6.09 -9.02
N GLY A 82 -2.18 7.11 -8.19
CA GLY A 82 -2.96 8.36 -8.19
C GLY A 82 -2.21 9.51 -8.85
N SER A 83 -1.27 10.12 -8.13
CA SER A 83 -0.60 11.36 -8.56
C SER A 83 0.12 11.26 -9.89
N ALA A 84 0.76 10.12 -10.19
CA ALA A 84 1.42 9.91 -11.48
C ALA A 84 0.44 9.85 -12.66
N LEU A 85 -0.79 9.36 -12.43
CA LEU A 85 -1.83 9.31 -13.46
C LEU A 85 -2.37 10.72 -13.72
N VAL A 86 -2.67 11.48 -12.67
CA VAL A 86 -3.15 12.87 -12.81
C VAL A 86 -2.11 13.71 -13.56
N GLU A 87 -0.83 13.62 -13.18
CA GLU A 87 0.26 14.34 -13.86
C GLU A 87 0.42 13.94 -15.34
N ALA A 88 0.07 12.70 -15.70
CA ALA A 88 0.10 12.26 -17.10
C ALA A 88 -1.10 12.77 -17.90
N LEU A 89 -2.25 13.01 -17.25
CA LEU A 89 -3.46 13.56 -17.87
C LEU A 89 -3.39 15.09 -18.05
N GLU A 90 -2.65 15.77 -17.18
CA GLU A 90 -2.45 17.23 -17.23
C GLU A 90 -1.38 17.68 -18.24
N ARG A 91 -0.70 16.73 -18.92
CA ARG A 91 0.27 17.00 -19.99
C ARG A 91 -0.37 16.91 -21.35
#